data_AF-A0A0N0L8L4-F1
#
_entry.id   AF-A0A0N0L8L4-F1
#
_cell.length_a   1.000
_cell.length_b   1.000
_cell.length_c   1.000
_cell.angle_alpha   90.00
_cell.angle_beta   90.00
_cell.angle_gamma   90.00
#
_symmetry.space_group_name_H-M   'P 1'
#
loop_
_entity.id
_entity.type
_entity.pdbx_description
1 polymer ?
#
loop_
_entity_poly.entity_id
_entity_poly.type
_entity_poly.pdbx_seq_one_letter_code
_entity_poly.pdbx_strand_id
1 'polypeptide(L)'
;MTHTLQQHLSRLDEHSHRSAYLLSVTDNFSPRKLNKALRERMRLMSSVSRYTSVWVKVDDGLLFLVSGPLVVTEIAYSFLSDYRETGGYTESQLYRGTARKLFHEVVQTQLAGYVQSGRSYGASR
;
A
#
# COMPACT_ATOMS: atom_id res chain seq x y z
N MET A 1 14.79 -15.66 -0.39
CA MET A 1 14.27 -14.37 -0.92
C MET A 1 13.12 -13.78 -0.08
N THR A 2 12.88 -14.27 1.14
CA THR A 2 11.87 -13.78 2.12
C THR A 2 12.33 -12.57 2.93
N HIS A 3 13.64 -12.35 3.05
CA HIS A 3 14.21 -11.26 3.86
C HIS A 3 13.82 -9.87 3.36
N THR A 4 13.64 -9.66 2.05
CA THR A 4 13.35 -8.33 1.51
C THR A 4 11.92 -7.89 1.75
N LEU A 5 10.91 -8.75 1.56
CA LEU A 5 9.51 -8.37 1.85
C LEU A 5 9.32 -8.08 3.34
N GLN A 6 9.84 -8.94 4.20
CA GLN A 6 9.72 -8.76 5.65
C GLN A 6 10.41 -7.48 6.13
N GLN A 7 11.56 -7.13 5.55
CA GLN A 7 12.21 -5.83 5.78
C GLN A 7 11.33 -4.64 5.34
N HIS A 8 10.60 -4.72 4.22
CA HIS A 8 9.69 -3.64 3.82
C HIS A 8 8.47 -3.55 4.74
N LEU A 9 7.93 -4.68 5.16
CA LEU A 9 6.80 -4.71 6.10
C LEU A 9 7.20 -4.16 7.47
N SER A 10 8.41 -4.44 7.96
CA SER A 10 8.88 -3.86 9.23
C SER A 10 9.03 -2.34 9.18
N ARG A 11 9.32 -1.75 8.01
CA ARG A 11 9.39 -0.29 7.86
C ARG A 11 8.04 0.41 8.05
N LEU A 12 6.92 -0.32 7.86
CA LEU A 12 5.59 0.22 8.16
C LEU A 12 5.39 0.53 9.64
N ASP A 13 6.21 -0.08 10.51
CA ASP A 13 6.17 0.15 11.95
C ASP A 13 6.90 1.43 12.39
N GLU A 14 7.69 2.05 11.52
CA GLU A 14 8.40 3.31 11.80
C GLU A 14 7.45 4.51 11.98
N HIS A 15 6.18 4.37 11.61
CA HIS A 15 5.21 5.48 11.55
C HIS A 15 3.99 5.24 12.44
N SER A 16 3.25 6.31 12.76
CA SER A 16 2.12 6.25 13.69
C SER A 16 0.80 5.82 13.03
N HIS A 17 0.51 6.30 11.82
CA HIS A 17 -0.70 5.94 11.09
C HIS A 17 -0.39 4.93 10.00
N ARG A 18 -1.30 3.99 9.81
CA ARG A 18 -1.19 2.91 8.83
C ARG A 18 -2.52 2.73 8.11
N SER A 19 -2.44 2.38 6.84
CA SER A 19 -3.60 1.94 6.06
C SER A 19 -3.24 0.70 5.24
N ALA A 20 -4.23 -0.18 5.09
CA ALA A 20 -4.15 -1.36 4.23
C ALA A 20 -5.36 -1.38 3.30
N TYR A 21 -5.09 -1.65 2.03
CA TYR A 21 -6.09 -1.69 0.97
C TYR A 21 -5.85 -2.93 0.11
N LEU A 22 -6.90 -3.67 -0.22
CA LEU A 22 -6.86 -4.71 -1.24
C LEU A 22 -7.41 -4.14 -2.54
N LEU A 23 -6.63 -4.23 -3.61
CA LEU A 23 -7.03 -3.85 -4.94
C LEU A 23 -7.30 -5.11 -5.76
N SER A 24 -8.55 -5.38 -6.09
CA SER A 24 -8.92 -6.40 -7.08
C SER A 24 -8.67 -5.82 -8.47
N VAL A 25 -7.65 -6.34 -9.16
CA VAL A 25 -7.09 -5.75 -10.38
C VAL A 25 -7.65 -6.40 -11.64
N THR A 26 -7.79 -5.62 -12.72
CA THR A 26 -8.10 -6.15 -14.07
C THR A 26 -6.82 -6.40 -14.89
N ASP A 27 -6.95 -7.04 -16.06
CA ASP A 27 -5.81 -7.45 -16.90
C ASP A 27 -4.87 -6.30 -17.31
N ASN A 28 -5.36 -5.07 -17.35
CA ASN A 28 -4.58 -3.89 -17.75
C ASN A 28 -3.96 -3.11 -16.58
N PHE A 29 -4.09 -3.61 -15.35
CA PHE A 29 -3.61 -2.93 -14.16
C PHE A 29 -2.08 -2.88 -14.08
N SER A 30 -1.54 -1.69 -13.80
CA SER A 30 -0.09 -1.48 -13.64
C SER A 30 0.27 -0.91 -12.28
N PRO A 31 0.75 -1.74 -11.32
CA PRO A 31 1.17 -1.27 -9.99
C PRO A 31 2.22 -0.16 -10.07
N ARG A 32 3.09 -0.21 -11.09
CA ARG A 32 4.17 0.77 -11.29
C ARG A 32 3.65 2.15 -11.65
N LYS A 33 2.64 2.23 -12.55
CA LYS A 33 2.02 3.51 -12.93
C LYS A 33 1.31 4.12 -11.73
N LEU A 34 0.55 3.31 -11.01
CA LEU A 34 -0.18 3.75 -9.82
C LEU A 34 0.77 4.25 -8.73
N ASN A 35 1.85 3.51 -8.42
CA ASN A 35 2.84 3.95 -7.45
C ASN A 35 3.62 5.21 -7.90
N LYS A 36 3.83 5.40 -9.21
CA LYS A 36 4.43 6.65 -9.72
C LYS A 36 3.49 7.84 -9.48
N ALA A 37 2.21 7.71 -9.83
CA ALA A 37 1.21 8.75 -9.63
C ALA A 37 1.00 9.07 -8.14
N LEU A 38 0.96 8.05 -7.26
CA LEU A 38 0.88 8.25 -5.81
C LEU A 38 2.07 9.05 -5.29
N ARG A 39 3.29 8.71 -5.70
CA ARG A 39 4.51 9.45 -5.28
C ARG A 39 4.47 10.91 -5.72
N GLU A 40 3.97 11.17 -6.92
CA GLU A 40 3.80 12.52 -7.44
C GLU A 40 2.74 13.30 -6.65
N ARG A 41 1.59 12.69 -6.37
CA ARG A 41 0.53 13.25 -5.51
C ARG A 41 1.06 13.57 -4.11
N MET A 42 1.81 12.64 -3.51
CA MET A 42 2.45 12.84 -2.20
C MET A 42 3.44 14.00 -2.23
N ARG A 43 4.25 14.15 -3.29
CA ARG A 43 5.19 15.27 -3.46
C ARG A 43 4.48 16.62 -3.59
N LEU A 44 3.33 16.66 -4.28
CA LEU A 44 2.56 17.88 -4.49
C LEU A 44 1.76 18.30 -3.27
N MET A 45 1.16 17.33 -2.56
CA MET A 45 0.23 17.60 -1.47
C MET A 45 0.87 17.58 -0.08
N SER A 46 2.01 16.90 0.05
CA SER A 46 2.69 16.79 1.33
C SER A 46 4.11 17.33 1.17
N SER A 47 4.47 18.29 2.01
CA SER A 47 5.87 18.56 2.36
C SER A 47 6.48 17.41 3.19
N VAL A 48 5.77 16.28 3.32
CA VAL A 48 6.12 15.13 4.13
C VAL A 48 7.11 14.26 3.38
N SER A 49 8.37 14.31 3.83
CA SER A 49 9.47 13.50 3.29
C SER A 49 9.50 12.07 3.82
N ARG A 50 8.71 11.74 4.85
CA ARG A 50 8.77 10.45 5.55
C ARG A 50 7.43 9.73 5.53
N TYR A 51 7.31 8.79 4.61
CA TYR A 51 6.31 7.74 4.62
C TYR A 51 6.92 6.45 4.07
N THR A 52 6.26 5.32 4.33
CA THR A 52 6.58 4.04 3.72
C THR A 52 5.37 3.54 2.97
N SER A 53 5.58 3.06 1.74
CA SER A 53 4.55 2.37 0.96
C SER A 53 5.07 1.03 0.45
N VAL A 54 4.21 0.02 0.50
CA VAL A 54 4.53 -1.34 0.08
C VAL A 54 3.38 -1.87 -0.77
N TRP A 55 3.72 -2.42 -1.93
CA TRP A 55 2.79 -3.08 -2.84
C TRP A 55 3.15 -4.55 -2.95
N VAL A 56 2.19 -5.43 -2.68
CA VAL A 56 2.39 -6.89 -2.62
C VAL A 56 1.32 -7.60 -3.42
N LYS A 57 1.71 -8.46 -4.36
CA LYS A 57 0.75 -9.30 -5.09
C LYS A 57 0.28 -10.44 -4.18
N VAL A 58 -1.04 -10.58 -4.09
CA VAL A 58 -1.72 -11.64 -3.33
C VAL A 58 -2.71 -12.35 -4.26
N ASP A 59 -3.24 -13.50 -3.86
CA ASP A 59 -4.17 -14.28 -4.68
C ASP A 59 -5.38 -13.47 -5.14
N ASP A 60 -5.94 -12.64 -4.25
CA ASP A 60 -7.12 -11.82 -4.50
C ASP A 60 -6.81 -10.46 -5.18
N GLY A 61 -5.55 -10.22 -5.59
CA GLY A 61 -5.15 -9.04 -6.36
C GLY A 61 -3.85 -8.39 -5.88
N LEU A 62 -3.91 -7.11 -5.50
CA LEU A 62 -2.76 -6.34 -5.03
C LEU A 62 -3.05 -5.69 -3.68
N LEU A 63 -2.29 -6.11 -2.67
CA LEU A 63 -2.28 -5.50 -1.36
C LEU A 63 -1.41 -4.23 -1.38
N PHE A 64 -1.99 -3.11 -0.99
CA PHE A 64 -1.31 -1.84 -0.82
C PHE A 64 -1.30 -1.45 0.65
N LEU A 65 -0.09 -1.23 1.18
CA LEU A 65 0.15 -0.83 2.55
C LEU A 65 0.86 0.51 2.54
N VAL A 66 0.44 1.40 3.41
CA VAL A 66 1.09 2.71 3.59
C VAL A 66 1.12 3.09 5.05
N SER A 67 2.21 3.73 5.46
CA SER A 67 2.37 4.25 6.81
C SER A 67 3.05 5.61 6.80
N GLY A 68 2.61 6.52 7.67
CA GLY A 68 3.13 7.88 7.77
C GLY A 68 2.39 8.70 8.82
N PRO A 69 2.52 10.04 8.78
CA PRO A 69 1.60 10.95 9.44
C PRO A 69 0.16 10.79 8.92
N LEU A 70 -0.83 11.28 9.67
CA LEU A 70 -2.26 11.19 9.30
C LEU A 70 -2.52 11.66 7.87
N VAL A 71 -1.94 12.80 7.47
CA VAL A 71 -2.07 13.37 6.11
C VAL A 71 -1.65 12.40 5.00
N VAL A 72 -0.68 11.52 5.24
CA VAL A 72 -0.28 10.49 4.27
C VAL A 72 -1.40 9.47 4.07
N THR A 73 -2.03 9.03 5.17
CA THR A 73 -3.16 8.09 5.07
C THR A 73 -4.38 8.73 4.41
N GLU A 74 -4.62 10.03 4.62
CA GLU A 74 -5.65 10.81 3.90
C GLU A 74 -5.36 10.90 2.40
N ILE A 75 -4.13 11.26 2.03
CA ILE A 75 -3.73 11.38 0.61
C ILE A 75 -3.86 10.02 -0.08
N ALA A 76 -3.43 8.94 0.57
CA ALA A 76 -3.55 7.59 0.01
C ALA A 76 -5.02 7.19 -0.21
N TYR A 77 -5.89 7.46 0.76
CA TYR A 77 -7.33 7.18 0.66
C TYR A 77 -7.98 7.97 -0.49
N SER A 78 -7.74 9.28 -0.53
CA SER A 78 -8.26 10.14 -1.60
C SER A 78 -7.71 9.72 -2.96
N PHE A 79 -6.41 9.44 -3.06
CA PHE A 79 -5.79 8.99 -4.31
C PHE A 79 -6.42 7.70 -4.85
N LEU A 80 -6.64 6.69 -4.00
CA LEU A 80 -7.25 5.44 -4.46
C LEU A 80 -8.71 5.62 -4.86
N SER A 81 -9.43 6.51 -4.18
CA SER A 81 -10.81 6.87 -4.50
C SER A 81 -10.89 7.58 -5.85
N ASP A 82 -10.05 8.59 -6.08
CA ASP A 82 -10.01 9.39 -7.32
C ASP A 82 -9.67 8.51 -8.54
N TYR A 83 -8.78 7.53 -8.35
CA TYR A 83 -8.35 6.62 -9.43
C TYR A 83 -9.25 5.40 -9.59
N ARG A 84 -10.32 5.22 -8.80
CA ARG A 84 -11.17 4.02 -8.87
C ARG A 84 -11.80 3.84 -10.25
N GLU A 85 -12.24 4.92 -10.89
CA GLU A 85 -12.93 4.88 -12.19
C GLU A 85 -11.97 4.66 -13.37
N THR A 86 -10.71 5.06 -13.24
CA THR A 86 -9.72 5.05 -14.34
C THR A 86 -8.55 4.08 -14.12
N GLY A 87 -8.40 3.58 -12.90
CA GLY A 87 -7.24 2.83 -12.44
C GLY A 87 -7.29 1.33 -12.74
N GLY A 88 -8.43 0.81 -13.19
CA GLY A 88 -8.58 -0.61 -13.53
C GLY A 88 -8.53 -1.53 -12.31
N TYR A 89 -9.06 -1.08 -11.17
CA TYR A 89 -9.19 -1.89 -9.96
C TYR A 89 -10.48 -1.55 -9.20
N THR A 90 -10.92 -2.50 -8.37
CA THR A 90 -11.86 -2.22 -7.27
C THR A 90 -11.07 -2.24 -5.97
N GLU A 91 -11.24 -1.22 -5.13
CA GLU A 91 -10.54 -1.08 -3.87
C GLU A 91 -11.44 -1.51 -2.70
N SER A 92 -10.82 -2.17 -1.72
CA SER A 92 -11.42 -2.51 -0.42
C SER A 92 -10.49 -2.05 0.70
N GLN A 93 -10.96 -1.11 1.52
CA GLN A 93 -10.23 -0.63 2.68
C GLN A 93 -10.30 -1.69 3.77
N LEU A 94 -9.15 -2.30 4.09
CA LEU A 94 -9.05 -3.34 5.10
C LEU A 94 -8.75 -2.77 6.49
N TYR A 95 -7.98 -1.69 6.53
CA TYR A 95 -7.57 -1.06 7.78
C TYR A 95 -7.19 0.40 7.57
N ARG A 96 -7.49 1.23 8.58
CA ARG A 96 -6.99 2.60 8.69
C ARG A 96 -6.97 3.03 10.15
N GLY A 97 -5.82 3.45 10.66
CA GLY A 97 -5.69 3.92 12.03
C GLY A 97 -4.29 3.74 12.63
N THR A 98 -4.19 3.79 13.96
CA THR A 98 -2.93 3.78 14.71
C THR A 98 -2.65 2.46 15.46
N ALA A 99 -3.66 1.61 15.63
CA ALA A 99 -3.57 0.32 16.30
C ALA A 99 -2.68 -0.69 15.53
N ARG A 100 -1.39 -0.72 15.87
CA ARG A 100 -0.39 -1.61 15.24
C ARG A 100 -0.80 -3.09 15.24
N LYS A 101 -1.26 -3.63 16.38
CA LYS A 101 -1.61 -5.06 16.48
C LYS A 101 -2.71 -5.45 15.49
N LEU A 102 -3.79 -4.68 15.44
CA LEU A 102 -4.91 -4.90 14.53
C LEU A 102 -4.47 -4.77 13.05
N PHE A 103 -3.62 -3.79 12.73
CA PHE A 103 -3.04 -3.68 11.40
C PHE A 103 -2.27 -4.95 11.00
N HIS A 104 -1.42 -5.47 11.89
CA HIS A 104 -0.62 -6.68 11.61
C HIS A 104 -1.51 -7.90 11.42
N GLU A 105 -2.56 -8.07 12.23
CA GLU A 105 -3.53 -9.17 12.09
C GLU A 105 -4.19 -9.12 10.70
N VAL A 106 -4.69 -7.96 10.28
CA VAL A 106 -5.31 -7.77 8.96
C VAL A 106 -4.32 -8.06 7.83
N VAL A 107 -3.09 -7.56 7.92
CA VAL A 107 -2.07 -7.77 6.89
C VAL A 107 -1.66 -9.24 6.80
N GLN A 108 -1.50 -9.93 7.93
CA GLN A 108 -1.14 -11.35 7.95
C GLN A 108 -2.22 -12.22 7.30
N THR A 109 -3.51 -11.93 7.53
CA THR A 109 -4.61 -12.63 6.86
C THR A 109 -4.50 -12.53 5.34
N GLN A 110 -4.17 -11.35 4.81
CA GLN A 110 -4.05 -11.15 3.36
C GLN A 110 -2.78 -11.76 2.78
N LEU A 111 -1.67 -11.72 3.52
CA LEU A 111 -0.39 -12.29 3.09
C LEU A 111 -0.38 -13.83 3.06
N ALA A 112 -1.40 -14.49 3.61
CA ALA A 112 -1.55 -15.94 3.46
C ALA A 112 -1.62 -16.36 1.98
N GLY A 113 -2.20 -15.52 1.12
CA GLY A 113 -2.23 -15.70 -0.33
C GLY A 113 -1.06 -15.03 -1.06
N TYR A 114 0.10 -14.84 -0.41
CA TYR A 114 1.24 -14.15 -1.04
C TYR A 114 1.81 -14.92 -2.23
N VAL A 115 1.82 -14.26 -3.40
CA VAL A 115 2.37 -14.84 -4.64
C VAL A 115 3.87 -14.53 -4.73
N GLN A 116 4.71 -15.53 -4.45
CA GLN A 116 6.17 -15.42 -4.34
C GLN A 116 6.89 -14.96 -5.63
N SER A 117 6.20 -14.96 -6.78
CA SER A 117 6.73 -14.47 -8.07
C SER A 117 6.62 -12.95 -8.26
N GLY A 118 5.97 -12.22 -7.34
CA GLY A 118 5.75 -10.78 -7.43
C GLY A 118 6.86 -9.95 -6.77
N ARG A 119 7.61 -9.17 -7.56
CA ARG A 119 8.47 -8.10 -7.02
C ARG A 119 7.61 -7.16 -6.15
N SER A 120 8.01 -6.94 -4.89
CA SER A 120 7.46 -5.87 -4.07
C SER A 120 7.85 -4.52 -4.68
N TYR A 121 6.88 -3.64 -4.88
CA TYR A 121 7.12 -2.27 -5.35
C TYR A 121 6.95 -1.30 -4.18
N GLY A 122 7.71 -0.20 -4.15
CA GLY A 122 7.65 0.80 -3.06
C GLY A 122 8.82 0.77 -2.07
N ALA A 123 9.65 -0.27 -2.16
CA ALA A 123 11.02 -0.25 -1.66
C ALA A 123 11.75 0.98 -2.21
N SER A 124 12.01 1.96 -1.37
CA SER A 124 12.85 3.11 -1.68
C SER A 124 14.12 2.63 -2.40
N ARG A 125 14.39 3.16 -3.60
CA ARG A 125 15.79 3.36 -4.02
C ARG A 125 16.22 4.70 -3.48
#